data_AF-A0AAU9J0K3-F1
#
_entry.id   AF-A0AAU9J0K3-F1
#
_cell.length_a   1.000
_cell.length_b   1.000
_cell.length_c   1.000
_cell.angle_alpha   90.00
_cell.angle_beta   90.00
_cell.angle_gamma   90.00
#
_symmetry.space_group_name_H-M   'P 1'
#
loop_
_entity.id
_entity.type
_entity.pdbx_description
1 polymer ?
#
loop_
_entity_poly.entity_id
_entity_poly.type
_entity_poly.pdbx_seq_one_letter_code
_entity_poly.pdbx_strand_id
1 'polypeptide(L)'
;MLIIFCFVFIVSKKHDQFWNFLIEKAQPSLVQLKGSSIDRLLNVHGVDYQSEINWEMQIRGRIKKIKSNLHKRYIWRVMIFFVFASSYYLLIFGYLYPNCERNMISRPKLLSNFNIRRSLLSRLTVFARETALPYWKYHLPQSYPFENSFNLFLATWNELSIKTKEIRGNNFLGLMSKELKERMFEKGDSTSDQLHFGMSSAVFSIKNDIYNSLHWKNYAPSVMIPFLDEVTKIEDEIGLEYDLADRNSKSVINSQLNEIIYITVIYSLAVGFLFLFYYFIYLNKQIKQLESFETLQTILSMGSY
;
A
#
# COMPACT_ATOMS: atom_id res chain seq x y z
N MET A 1 -13.60 -8.75 -14.86
CA MET A 1 -13.14 -7.78 -15.89
C MET A 1 -13.31 -8.31 -17.32
N LEU A 2 -12.68 -9.45 -17.68
CA LEU A 2 -12.79 -10.05 -19.02
C LEU A 2 -14.23 -10.31 -19.49
N ILE A 3 -15.09 -10.84 -18.61
CA ILE A 3 -16.49 -11.16 -18.95
C ILE A 3 -17.29 -9.90 -19.34
N ILE A 4 -17.09 -8.78 -18.62
CA ILE A 4 -17.74 -7.50 -18.93
C ILE A 4 -17.25 -6.96 -20.27
N PHE A 5 -15.95 -7.07 -20.54
CA PHE A 5 -15.36 -6.65 -21.80
C PHE A 5 -15.89 -7.48 -22.99
N CYS A 6 -15.96 -8.80 -22.84
CA CYS A 6 -16.55 -9.70 -23.85
C CYS A 6 -18.03 -9.39 -24.09
N PHE A 7 -18.82 -9.18 -23.02
CA PHE A 7 -20.23 -8.84 -23.12
C PHE A 7 -20.45 -7.52 -23.87
N VAL A 8 -19.66 -6.50 -23.54
CA VAL A 8 -19.69 -5.20 -24.22
C VAL A 8 -19.33 -5.33 -25.70
N PHE A 9 -18.34 -6.14 -26.04
CA PHE A 9 -17.96 -6.37 -27.44
C PHE A 9 -19.07 -7.07 -28.24
N ILE A 10 -19.75 -8.05 -27.64
CA ILE A 10 -20.87 -8.78 -28.25
C ILE A 10 -22.06 -7.85 -28.50
N VAL A 11 -22.46 -7.07 -27.49
CA VAL A 11 -23.53 -6.06 -27.63
C VAL A 11 -23.15 -5.02 -28.68
N SER A 12 -21.88 -4.61 -28.66
CA SER A 12 -21.24 -3.75 -29.65
C SER A 12 -21.54 -4.18 -31.09
N LYS A 13 -21.17 -5.42 -31.37
CA LYS A 13 -21.29 -6.06 -32.68
C LYS A 13 -22.75 -6.24 -33.11
N LYS A 14 -23.64 -6.66 -32.20
CA LYS A 14 -25.07 -6.83 -32.48
C LYS A 14 -25.72 -5.51 -32.91
N HIS A 15 -25.38 -4.40 -32.26
CA HIS A 15 -25.94 -3.10 -32.61
C HIS A 15 -25.48 -2.61 -33.99
N ASP A 16 -24.19 -2.78 -34.31
CA ASP A 16 -23.67 -2.44 -35.64
C ASP A 16 -24.29 -3.34 -36.74
N GLN A 17 -24.55 -4.62 -36.44
CA GLN A 17 -25.26 -5.53 -37.36
C GLN A 17 -26.70 -5.06 -37.63
N PHE A 18 -27.43 -4.65 -36.60
CA PHE A 18 -28.80 -4.17 -36.73
C PHE A 18 -28.89 -2.88 -37.57
N TRP A 19 -27.98 -1.91 -37.36
CA TRP A 19 -27.95 -0.70 -38.18
C TRP A 19 -27.64 -0.99 -39.65
N ASN A 20 -26.72 -1.92 -39.93
CA ASN A 20 -26.44 -2.33 -41.30
C ASN A 20 -27.66 -3.00 -41.94
N PHE A 21 -28.38 -3.85 -41.20
CA PHE A 21 -29.62 -4.49 -41.66
C PHE A 21 -30.71 -3.47 -41.99
N LEU A 22 -30.92 -2.46 -41.14
CA LEU A 22 -31.89 -1.38 -41.40
C LEU A 22 -31.54 -0.58 -42.66
N ILE A 23 -30.27 -0.24 -42.85
CA ILE A 23 -29.81 0.48 -44.05
C ILE A 23 -30.07 -0.36 -45.31
N GLU A 24 -29.77 -1.66 -45.25
CA GLU A 24 -29.99 -2.59 -46.36
C GLU A 24 -31.48 -2.75 -46.71
N LYS A 25 -32.36 -2.83 -45.72
CA LYS A 25 -33.82 -2.90 -45.91
C LYS A 25 -34.45 -1.57 -46.35
N ALA A 26 -33.91 -0.43 -45.92
CA ALA A 26 -34.44 0.90 -46.25
C ALA A 26 -33.98 1.42 -47.63
N GLN A 27 -32.87 0.91 -48.15
CA GLN A 27 -32.34 1.33 -49.46
C GLN A 27 -33.31 1.05 -50.63
N PRO A 28 -33.86 -0.18 -50.80
CA PRO A 28 -34.78 -0.48 -51.89
C PRO A 28 -36.06 0.35 -51.83
N SER A 29 -36.61 0.55 -50.63
CA SER A 29 -37.86 1.30 -50.45
C SER A 29 -37.68 2.80 -50.71
N LEU A 30 -36.53 3.39 -50.34
CA LEU A 30 -36.20 4.78 -50.70
C LEU A 30 -36.06 4.98 -52.20
N VAL A 31 -35.42 4.03 -52.89
CA VAL A 31 -35.29 4.05 -54.35
C VAL A 31 -36.67 3.95 -55.00
N GLN A 32 -37.54 3.05 -54.53
CA GLN A 32 -38.90 2.88 -55.03
C GLN A 32 -39.80 4.11 -54.78
N LEU A 33 -39.77 4.71 -53.58
CA LEU A 33 -40.59 5.89 -53.24
C LEU A 33 -40.22 7.10 -54.09
N LYS A 34 -38.91 7.32 -54.30
CA LYS A 34 -38.46 8.41 -55.16
C LYS A 34 -38.76 8.10 -56.63
N GLY A 35 -38.54 6.87 -57.08
CA GLY A 35 -38.92 6.40 -58.42
C GLY A 35 -40.40 6.65 -58.70
N SER A 36 -41.29 6.23 -57.81
CA SER A 36 -42.73 6.47 -57.98
C SER A 36 -43.10 7.96 -57.96
N SER A 37 -42.38 8.77 -57.18
CA SER A 37 -42.61 10.23 -57.13
C SER A 37 -42.13 10.91 -58.40
N ILE A 38 -41.01 10.45 -58.97
CA ILE A 38 -40.45 10.91 -60.24
C ILE A 38 -41.34 10.46 -61.40
N ASP A 39 -41.79 9.20 -61.44
CA ASP A 39 -42.73 8.68 -62.44
C ASP A 39 -44.03 9.49 -62.46
N ARG A 40 -44.55 9.85 -61.28
CA ARG A 40 -45.70 10.75 -61.14
C ARG A 40 -45.41 12.15 -61.67
N LEU A 41 -44.20 12.67 -61.44
CA LEU A 41 -43.79 13.98 -61.96
C LEU A 41 -43.61 13.97 -63.49
N LEU A 42 -43.02 12.89 -64.03
CA LEU A 42 -42.83 12.62 -65.46
C LEU A 42 -44.17 12.56 -66.20
N ASN A 43 -45.13 11.81 -65.65
CA ASN A 43 -46.48 11.71 -66.21
C ASN A 43 -47.22 13.06 -66.23
N VAL A 44 -46.90 13.99 -65.33
CA VAL A 44 -47.58 15.30 -65.23
C VAL A 44 -46.89 16.39 -66.07
N HIS A 45 -45.56 16.35 -66.19
CA HIS A 45 -44.79 17.44 -66.81
C HIS A 45 -44.04 17.08 -68.09
N GLY A 46 -43.95 15.80 -68.48
CA GLY A 46 -43.46 15.37 -69.81
C GLY A 46 -42.01 15.76 -70.14
N VAL A 47 -41.18 16.04 -69.14
CA VAL A 47 -39.76 16.37 -69.33
C VAL A 47 -38.91 15.15 -69.01
N ASP A 48 -38.20 14.64 -70.02
CA ASP A 48 -37.31 13.48 -69.91
C ASP A 48 -35.92 13.92 -69.38
N TYR A 49 -35.58 13.53 -68.16
CA TYR A 49 -34.28 13.81 -67.54
C TYR A 49 -33.37 12.58 -67.62
N GLN A 50 -32.61 12.46 -68.72
CA GLN A 50 -31.60 11.41 -68.94
C GLN A 50 -30.36 11.46 -68.00
N SER A 51 -30.34 12.30 -66.97
CA SER A 51 -29.18 12.46 -66.07
C SER A 51 -29.16 11.52 -64.85
N GLU A 52 -30.16 10.64 -64.67
CA GLU A 52 -30.41 9.98 -63.38
C GLU A 52 -29.73 8.60 -63.14
N ILE A 53 -29.19 7.92 -64.17
CA ILE A 53 -28.52 6.61 -64.00
C ILE A 53 -27.24 6.74 -63.13
N ASN A 54 -26.58 7.91 -63.14
CA ASN A 54 -25.40 8.18 -62.31
C ASN A 54 -25.73 8.42 -60.82
N TRP A 55 -27.00 8.69 -60.48
CA TRP A 55 -27.40 9.04 -59.12
C TRP A 55 -27.57 7.81 -58.23
N GLU A 56 -28.10 6.70 -58.75
CA GLU A 56 -28.24 5.44 -57.98
C GLU A 56 -26.87 4.90 -57.54
N MET A 57 -25.86 4.96 -58.42
CA MET A 57 -24.48 4.62 -58.07
C MET A 57 -23.88 5.61 -57.04
N GLN A 58 -24.20 6.91 -57.14
CA GLN A 58 -23.72 7.91 -56.19
C GLN A 58 -24.33 7.79 -54.79
N ILE A 59 -25.60 7.41 -54.63
CA ILE A 59 -26.18 7.15 -53.30
C ILE A 59 -25.58 5.89 -52.69
N ARG A 60 -25.49 4.79 -53.47
CA ARG A 60 -24.88 3.54 -53.01
C ARG A 60 -23.45 3.77 -52.52
N GLY A 61 -22.70 4.67 -53.17
CA GLY A 61 -21.36 5.08 -52.75
C GLY A 61 -21.31 6.07 -51.57
N ARG A 62 -22.37 6.87 -51.33
CA ARG A 62 -22.39 7.92 -50.30
C ARG A 62 -22.99 7.51 -48.95
N ILE A 63 -23.79 6.43 -48.89
CA ILE A 63 -24.27 5.91 -47.59
C ILE A 63 -23.11 5.20 -46.89
N LYS A 64 -22.22 5.99 -46.26
CA LYS A 64 -21.18 5.46 -45.37
C LYS A 64 -21.86 4.75 -44.21
N LYS A 65 -21.42 3.51 -43.93
CA LYS A 65 -21.78 2.77 -42.70
C LYS A 65 -21.72 3.72 -41.51
N ILE A 66 -22.87 3.94 -40.87
CA ILE A 66 -22.95 4.78 -39.67
C ILE A 66 -22.22 4.03 -38.56
N LYS A 67 -20.97 4.39 -38.29
CA LYS A 67 -20.25 3.89 -37.10
C LYS A 67 -20.89 4.57 -35.89
N SER A 68 -21.69 3.81 -35.15
CA SER A 68 -22.29 4.34 -33.92
C SER A 68 -21.17 4.68 -32.92
N ASN A 69 -21.21 5.88 -32.34
CA ASN A 69 -20.28 6.31 -31.28
C ASN A 69 -20.53 5.59 -29.93
N LEU A 70 -21.39 4.56 -29.91
CA LEU A 70 -21.73 3.80 -28.70
C LEU A 70 -20.50 3.13 -28.11
N HIS A 71 -19.63 2.53 -28.95
CA HIS A 71 -18.36 1.92 -28.52
C HIS A 71 -17.52 2.83 -27.60
N LYS A 72 -17.41 4.13 -27.93
CA LYS A 72 -16.64 5.08 -27.12
C LYS A 72 -17.25 5.29 -25.72
N ARG A 73 -18.58 5.35 -25.63
CA ARG A 73 -19.28 5.49 -24.34
C ARG A 73 -19.08 4.26 -23.46
N TYR A 74 -19.06 3.07 -24.05
CA TYR A 74 -18.78 1.83 -23.33
C TYR A 74 -17.34 1.76 -22.82
N ILE A 75 -16.36 2.06 -23.68
CA ILE A 75 -14.94 2.09 -23.31
C ILE A 75 -14.71 3.06 -22.17
N TRP A 76 -15.29 4.27 -22.23
CA TRP A 76 -15.15 5.26 -21.16
C TRP A 76 -15.66 4.75 -19.80
N ARG A 77 -16.79 4.03 -19.77
CA ARG A 77 -17.32 3.45 -18.53
C ARG A 77 -16.36 2.43 -17.94
N VAL A 78 -15.88 1.49 -18.77
CA VAL A 78 -14.90 0.48 -18.34
C VAL A 78 -13.62 1.15 -17.83
N MET A 79 -13.18 2.23 -18.46
CA MET A 79 -12.02 3.01 -18.01
C MET A 79 -12.22 3.58 -16.60
N ILE A 80 -13.42 4.03 -16.21
CA ILE A 80 -13.69 4.49 -14.84
C ILE A 80 -13.43 3.36 -13.84
N PHE A 81 -13.87 2.14 -14.13
CA PHE A 81 -13.62 1.00 -13.24
C PHE A 81 -12.14 0.64 -13.19
N PHE A 82 -11.45 0.73 -14.33
CA PHE A 82 -10.02 0.49 -14.41
C PHE A 82 -9.22 1.49 -13.58
N VAL A 83 -9.53 2.79 -13.69
CA VAL A 83 -8.91 3.83 -12.87
C VAL A 83 -9.18 3.59 -11.38
N PHE A 84 -10.40 3.22 -11.02
CA PHE A 84 -10.77 2.91 -9.65
C PHE A 84 -10.06 1.66 -9.10
N ALA A 85 -9.89 0.62 -9.92
CA ALA A 85 -9.13 -0.60 -9.57
C ALA A 85 -7.64 -0.29 -9.42
N SER A 86 -7.09 0.50 -10.34
CA SER A 86 -5.69 0.90 -10.31
C SER A 86 -5.36 1.77 -9.11
N SER A 87 -6.24 2.69 -8.72
CA SER A 87 -6.02 3.55 -7.55
C SER A 87 -6.00 2.74 -6.24
N TYR A 88 -6.93 1.79 -6.08
CA TYR A 88 -6.92 0.86 -4.94
C TYR A 88 -5.67 -0.02 -4.91
N TYR A 89 -5.28 -0.57 -6.06
CA TYR A 89 -4.07 -1.37 -6.17
C TYR A 89 -2.84 -0.56 -5.75
N LEU A 90 -2.69 0.68 -6.25
CA LEU A 90 -1.59 1.57 -5.88
C LEU A 90 -1.60 1.91 -4.38
N LEU A 91 -2.77 2.12 -3.78
CA LEU A 91 -2.88 2.46 -2.36
C LEU A 91 -2.50 1.25 -1.48
N ILE A 92 -3.04 0.07 -1.76
CA ILE A 92 -2.73 -1.15 -1.00
C ILE A 92 -1.28 -1.57 -1.21
N PHE A 93 -0.86 -1.81 -2.46
CA PHE A 93 0.46 -2.37 -2.74
C PHE A 93 1.58 -1.32 -2.72
N GLY A 94 1.29 -0.06 -3.04
CA GLY A 94 2.29 0.99 -3.06
C GLY A 94 2.58 1.60 -1.69
N TYR A 95 1.57 1.71 -0.82
CA TYR A 95 1.72 2.41 0.46
C TYR A 95 1.50 1.49 1.67
N LEU A 96 0.35 0.84 1.78
CA LEU A 96 -0.02 0.14 3.03
C LEU A 96 0.73 -1.17 3.24
N TYR A 97 0.79 -2.02 2.22
CA TYR A 97 1.42 -3.33 2.31
C TYR A 97 2.93 -3.24 2.64
N PRO A 98 3.74 -2.42 1.94
CA PRO A 98 5.17 -2.31 2.24
C PRO A 98 5.43 -1.75 3.64
N ASN A 99 4.58 -0.83 4.12
CA ASN A 99 4.70 -0.27 5.47
C ASN A 99 4.39 -1.33 6.54
N CYS A 100 3.34 -2.12 6.36
CA CYS A 100 2.97 -3.20 7.26
C CYS A 100 4.06 -4.29 7.29
N GLU A 101 4.55 -4.72 6.12
CA GLU A 101 5.64 -5.69 5.99
C GLU A 101 6.91 -5.19 6.69
N ARG A 102 7.32 -3.94 6.43
CA ARG A 102 8.49 -3.33 7.06
C ARG A 102 8.36 -3.31 8.58
N ASN A 103 7.19 -2.99 9.11
CA ASN A 103 6.92 -2.94 10.54
C ASN A 103 6.94 -4.34 11.17
N MET A 104 6.37 -5.35 10.50
CA MET A 104 6.42 -6.75 10.94
C MET A 104 7.86 -7.29 10.98
N ILE A 105 8.69 -6.97 9.98
CA ILE A 105 10.11 -7.36 9.95
C ILE A 105 10.93 -6.60 11.01
N SER A 106 10.59 -5.34 11.28
CA SER A 106 11.36 -4.49 12.19
C SER A 106 11.04 -4.73 13.66
N ARG A 107 9.82 -5.20 14.00
CA ARG A 107 9.41 -5.51 15.39
C ARG A 107 10.35 -6.49 16.11
N PRO A 108 10.65 -7.70 15.61
CA PRO A 108 11.54 -8.62 16.31
C PRO A 108 12.95 -8.05 16.46
N LYS A 109 13.42 -7.25 15.48
CA LYS A 109 14.72 -6.57 15.54
C LYS A 109 14.75 -5.49 16.63
N LEU A 110 13.65 -4.74 16.79
CA LEU A 110 13.51 -3.75 17.86
C LEU A 110 13.56 -4.41 19.24
N LEU A 111 12.73 -5.43 19.47
CA LEU A 111 12.67 -6.15 20.74
C LEU A 111 13.99 -6.84 21.06
N SER A 112 14.62 -7.47 20.06
CA SER A 112 15.94 -8.05 20.20
C SER A 112 17.00 -6.99 20.54
N ASN A 113 16.89 -5.76 20.02
CA ASN A 113 17.86 -4.70 20.31
C ASN A 113 17.83 -4.32 21.81
N PHE A 114 16.65 -4.18 22.42
CA PHE A 114 16.53 -3.93 23.86
C PHE A 114 17.15 -5.06 24.69
N ASN A 115 16.82 -6.33 24.39
CA ASN A 115 17.38 -7.49 25.09
C ASN A 115 18.91 -7.59 24.94
N ILE A 116 19.43 -7.34 23.74
CA ILE A 116 20.87 -7.33 23.49
C ILE A 116 21.54 -6.20 24.26
N ARG A 117 20.98 -4.97 24.25
CA ARG A 117 21.53 -3.84 25.02
C ARG A 117 21.60 -4.15 26.51
N ARG A 118 20.55 -4.73 27.09
CA ARG A 118 20.53 -5.18 28.49
C ARG A 118 21.63 -6.23 28.76
N SER A 119 21.73 -7.25 27.90
CA SER A 119 22.77 -8.28 28.05
C SER A 119 24.18 -7.73 27.90
N LEU A 120 24.41 -6.78 26.98
CA LEU A 120 25.71 -6.15 26.77
C LEU A 120 26.10 -5.26 27.95
N LEU A 121 25.16 -4.51 28.53
CA LEU A 121 25.39 -3.77 29.79
C LEU A 121 25.87 -4.71 30.90
N SER A 122 25.15 -5.81 31.12
CA SER A 122 25.49 -6.82 32.13
C SER A 122 26.89 -7.40 31.89
N ARG A 123 27.19 -7.83 30.66
CA ARG A 123 28.53 -8.32 30.26
C ARG A 123 29.62 -7.28 30.49
N LEU A 124 29.33 -6.02 30.17
CA LEU A 124 30.27 -4.93 30.32
C LEU A 124 30.60 -4.69 31.81
N THR A 125 29.64 -4.87 32.73
CA THR A 125 29.93 -4.86 34.18
C THR A 125 30.78 -6.04 34.62
N VAL A 126 30.54 -7.25 34.09
CA VAL A 126 31.32 -8.45 34.42
C VAL A 126 32.77 -8.25 34.01
N PHE A 127 33.03 -7.86 32.76
CA PHE A 127 34.39 -7.63 32.28
C PHE A 127 35.06 -6.43 32.96
N ALA A 128 34.30 -5.39 33.31
CA ALA A 128 34.84 -4.27 34.09
C ALA A 128 35.27 -4.70 35.49
N ARG A 129 34.47 -5.53 36.17
CA ARG A 129 34.83 -6.11 37.47
C ARG A 129 36.10 -6.94 37.35
N GLU A 130 36.16 -7.85 36.39
CA GLU A 130 37.34 -8.70 36.19
C GLU A 130 38.61 -7.93 35.88
N THR A 131 38.51 -6.87 35.06
CA THR A 131 39.66 -6.02 34.74
C THR A 131 40.12 -5.22 35.96
N ALA A 132 39.20 -4.86 36.87
CA ALA A 132 39.50 -4.13 38.10
C ALA A 132 40.09 -5.01 39.22
N LEU A 133 39.74 -6.31 39.26
CA LEU A 133 40.09 -7.24 40.34
C LEU A 133 41.60 -7.36 40.63
N PRO A 134 42.52 -7.42 39.65
CA PRO A 134 43.96 -7.47 39.90
C PRO A 134 44.51 -6.29 40.72
N TYR A 135 43.76 -5.17 40.79
CA TYR A 135 44.15 -3.98 41.53
C TYR A 135 43.57 -3.95 42.96
N TRP A 136 42.78 -4.95 43.37
CA TRP A 136 42.28 -5.05 44.74
C TRP A 136 43.27 -5.71 45.69
N LYS A 137 43.25 -5.24 46.95
CA LYS A 137 44.15 -5.66 48.03
C LYS A 137 44.06 -7.15 48.36
N TYR A 138 42.92 -7.79 48.07
CA TYR A 138 42.63 -9.19 48.43
C TYR A 138 42.39 -10.08 47.19
N HIS A 139 43.00 -9.76 46.05
CA HIS A 139 42.82 -10.55 44.85
C HIS A 139 43.46 -11.94 44.98
N LEU A 140 42.77 -12.99 44.51
CA LEU A 140 43.37 -14.30 44.35
C LEU A 140 44.05 -14.37 42.97
N PRO A 141 45.33 -14.77 42.90
CA PRO A 141 45.96 -15.08 41.62
C PRO A 141 45.23 -16.25 40.94
N GLN A 142 45.01 -16.16 39.63
CA GLN A 142 44.42 -17.23 38.78
C GLN A 142 42.95 -17.59 39.04
N SER A 143 42.18 -16.79 39.77
CA SER A 143 40.73 -17.04 39.97
C SER A 143 39.83 -16.52 38.83
N TYR A 144 40.40 -16.13 37.68
CA TYR A 144 39.68 -15.42 36.62
C TYR A 144 39.42 -16.34 35.43
N PRO A 145 38.17 -16.52 35.00
CA PRO A 145 37.83 -17.42 33.91
C PRO A 145 38.21 -16.90 32.52
N PHE A 146 38.57 -15.62 32.38
CA PHE A 146 38.93 -15.03 31.09
C PHE A 146 40.37 -14.49 31.09
N GLU A 147 41.18 -14.95 30.15
CA GLU A 147 42.59 -14.52 30.02
C GLU A 147 42.74 -13.08 29.49
N ASN A 148 41.70 -12.51 28.86
CA ASN A 148 41.76 -11.19 28.22
C ASN A 148 40.48 -10.36 28.38
N SER A 149 40.07 -10.14 29.63
CA SER A 149 38.84 -9.41 29.97
C SER A 149 38.80 -7.97 29.41
N PHE A 150 39.95 -7.30 29.24
CA PHE A 150 39.98 -5.94 28.67
C PHE A 150 39.66 -5.90 27.17
N ASN A 151 40.14 -6.86 26.38
CA ASN A 151 39.77 -6.92 24.95
C ASN A 151 38.29 -7.32 24.77
N LEU A 152 37.79 -8.24 25.61
CA LEU A 152 36.36 -8.60 25.63
C LEU A 152 35.48 -7.41 26.04
N PHE A 153 35.96 -6.59 26.98
CA PHE A 153 35.34 -5.33 27.35
C PHE A 153 35.24 -4.37 26.16
N LEU A 154 36.35 -4.12 25.44
CA LEU A 154 36.36 -3.24 24.27
C LEU A 154 35.47 -3.74 23.12
N ALA A 155 35.38 -5.06 22.92
CA ALA A 155 34.47 -5.63 21.95
C ALA A 155 33.00 -5.38 22.34
N THR A 156 32.64 -5.68 23.59
CA THR A 156 31.29 -5.47 24.15
C THR A 156 30.88 -3.99 24.11
N TRP A 157 31.83 -3.10 24.40
CA TRP A 157 31.67 -1.65 24.31
C TRP A 157 31.28 -1.17 22.92
N ASN A 158 32.01 -1.63 21.90
CA ASN A 158 31.78 -1.25 20.52
C ASN A 158 30.43 -1.77 20.04
N GLU A 159 30.10 -3.02 20.40
CA GLU A 159 28.80 -3.61 20.08
C GLU A 159 27.64 -2.84 20.71
N LEU A 160 27.74 -2.49 21.99
CA LEU A 160 26.73 -1.69 22.70
C LEU A 160 26.52 -0.32 22.04
N SER A 161 27.60 0.28 21.53
CA SER A 161 27.55 1.55 20.81
C SER A 161 26.81 1.44 19.48
N ILE A 162 27.04 0.34 18.74
CA ILE A 162 26.34 0.06 17.49
C ILE A 162 24.84 -0.15 17.77
N LYS A 163 24.50 -0.99 18.75
CA LYS A 163 23.10 -1.28 19.10
C LYS A 163 22.34 -0.06 19.60
N THR A 164 23.00 0.80 20.38
CA THR A 164 22.39 2.06 20.83
C THR A 164 22.21 3.06 19.69
N LYS A 165 23.04 3.04 18.64
CA LYS A 165 22.82 3.85 17.43
C LYS A 165 21.70 3.31 16.55
N GLU A 166 21.61 1.99 16.40
CA GLU A 166 20.56 1.32 15.61
C GLU A 166 19.15 1.74 16.07
N ILE A 167 18.97 1.99 17.38
CA ILE A 167 17.67 2.37 17.96
C ILE A 167 17.06 3.66 17.39
N ARG A 168 17.91 4.56 16.85
CA ARG A 168 17.50 5.81 16.21
C ARG A 168 17.10 5.64 14.74
N GLY A 169 17.18 4.42 14.20
CA GLY A 169 16.78 4.15 12.81
C GLY A 169 15.29 4.39 12.58
N ASN A 170 14.95 4.94 11.41
CA ASN A 170 13.56 5.27 11.04
C ASN A 170 12.57 4.10 11.19
N ASN A 171 13.02 2.87 10.93
CA ASN A 171 12.20 1.67 11.07
C ASN A 171 11.80 1.37 12.52
N PHE A 172 12.69 1.67 13.47
CA PHE A 172 12.42 1.51 14.89
C PHE A 172 11.59 2.67 15.43
N LEU A 173 11.91 3.89 15.03
CA LEU A 173 11.10 5.06 15.36
C LEU A 173 9.64 4.95 14.87
N GLY A 174 9.41 4.29 13.73
CA GLY A 174 8.05 4.03 13.23
C GLY A 174 7.23 3.08 14.10
N LEU A 175 7.88 2.26 14.93
CA LEU A 175 7.24 1.28 15.82
C LEU A 175 7.10 1.78 17.26
N MET A 176 7.75 2.89 17.61
CA MET A 176 7.72 3.47 18.94
C MET A 176 6.55 4.45 19.09
N SER A 177 5.85 4.35 20.21
CA SER A 177 4.90 5.39 20.63
C SER A 177 5.63 6.68 20.97
N LYS A 178 4.87 7.78 21.11
CA LYS A 178 5.41 9.06 21.57
C LYS A 178 6.07 8.92 22.95
N GLU A 179 5.38 8.25 23.88
CA GLU A 179 5.89 7.99 25.23
C GLU A 179 7.23 7.23 25.20
N LEU A 180 7.35 6.18 24.38
CA LEU A 180 8.59 5.41 24.29
C LEU A 180 9.73 6.24 23.69
N LYS A 181 9.45 7.11 22.71
CA LYS A 181 10.45 8.04 22.16
C LYS A 181 10.92 9.04 23.20
N GLU A 182 9.99 9.60 23.98
CA GLU A 182 10.28 10.53 25.05
C GLU A 182 11.18 9.88 26.11
N ARG A 183 10.86 8.68 26.59
CA ARG A 183 11.72 7.94 27.54
C ARG A 183 13.11 7.61 26.97
N MET A 184 13.15 7.24 25.69
CA MET A 184 14.38 6.81 25.02
C MET A 184 15.36 7.95 24.71
N PHE A 185 14.85 9.14 24.41
CA PHE A 185 15.62 10.23 23.79
C PHE A 185 15.44 11.60 24.44
N GLU A 186 14.40 11.79 25.25
CA GLU A 186 14.09 13.05 25.91
C GLU A 186 14.22 12.90 27.42
N LYS A 187 14.10 14.02 28.12
CA LYS A 187 14.27 14.09 29.57
C LYS A 187 13.12 13.40 30.28
N GLY A 188 13.42 12.37 31.05
CA GLY A 188 12.46 11.69 31.94
C GLY A 188 12.49 12.24 33.36
N ASP A 189 11.37 12.08 34.09
CA ASP A 189 11.26 12.32 35.54
C ASP A 189 11.90 11.16 36.33
N SER A 190 13.20 10.95 36.12
CA SER A 190 13.96 9.87 36.75
C SER A 190 14.72 10.38 37.97
N THR A 191 14.88 9.51 38.98
CA THR A 191 15.71 9.76 40.17
C THR A 191 17.21 9.57 39.93
N SER A 192 17.62 9.08 38.75
CA SER A 192 19.01 8.92 38.31
C SER A 192 19.44 10.11 37.45
N ASP A 193 20.60 10.69 37.78
CA ASP A 193 21.21 11.81 37.04
C ASP A 193 21.53 11.44 35.59
N GLN A 194 21.83 10.16 35.33
CA GLN A 194 22.20 9.68 33.98
C GLN A 194 20.98 9.48 33.07
N LEU A 195 19.82 9.13 33.64
CA LEU A 195 18.56 8.94 32.91
C LEU A 195 17.83 10.27 32.61
N HIS A 196 18.27 11.38 33.20
CA HIS A 196 17.71 12.71 32.97
C HIS A 196 17.78 13.17 31.50
N PHE A 197 18.65 12.60 30.66
CA PHE A 197 18.73 12.93 29.23
C PHE A 197 18.19 11.78 28.33
N GLY A 198 17.39 10.89 28.91
CA GLY A 198 16.81 9.74 28.25
C GLY A 198 17.72 8.52 28.25
N MET A 199 17.13 7.35 28.08
CA MET A 199 17.83 6.06 28.20
C MET A 199 19.03 5.94 27.26
N SER A 200 18.91 6.41 26.01
CA SER A 200 20.03 6.32 25.07
C SER A 200 21.26 7.09 25.56
N SER A 201 21.04 8.25 26.18
CA SER A 201 22.12 9.06 26.76
C SER A 201 22.70 8.37 27.99
N ALA A 202 21.83 7.85 28.86
CA ALA A 202 22.21 7.13 30.07
C ALA A 202 23.13 5.93 29.78
N VAL A 203 22.79 5.12 28.76
CA VAL A 203 23.64 4.01 28.30
C VAL A 203 25.00 4.50 27.77
N PHE A 204 25.05 5.63 27.07
CA PHE A 204 26.33 6.20 26.64
C PHE A 204 27.17 6.72 27.81
N SER A 205 26.54 7.37 28.79
CA SER A 205 27.20 7.90 29.98
C SER A 205 27.76 6.79 30.85
N ILE A 206 26.95 5.79 31.23
CA ILE A 206 27.41 4.62 32.01
C ILE A 206 28.56 3.93 31.31
N LYS A 207 28.42 3.72 30.00
CA LYS A 207 29.49 3.11 29.21
C LYS A 207 30.76 3.95 29.36
N ASN A 208 30.73 5.26 29.08
CA ASN A 208 31.87 6.16 29.23
C ASN A 208 32.52 6.13 30.62
N ASP A 209 31.71 6.12 31.67
CA ASP A 209 32.17 6.07 33.06
C ASP A 209 32.94 4.77 33.36
N ILE A 210 32.54 3.65 32.74
CA ILE A 210 33.22 2.37 32.92
C ILE A 210 34.60 2.36 32.27
N TYR A 211 34.73 2.86 31.05
CA TYR A 211 36.07 2.95 30.45
C TYR A 211 36.97 3.90 31.19
N ASN A 212 36.44 5.03 31.65
CA ASN A 212 37.22 5.98 32.42
C ASN A 212 37.67 5.36 33.76
N SER A 213 36.78 4.69 34.49
CA SER A 213 37.19 4.00 35.73
C SER A 213 38.27 2.93 35.50
N LEU A 214 38.17 2.19 34.39
CA LEU A 214 39.17 1.20 34.00
C LEU A 214 40.53 1.83 33.60
N HIS A 215 40.49 2.92 32.82
CA HIS A 215 41.69 3.56 32.27
C HIS A 215 42.49 4.34 33.32
N TRP A 216 41.81 4.96 34.29
CA TRP A 216 42.44 5.79 35.32
C TRP A 216 42.84 5.01 36.58
N LYS A 217 42.62 3.69 36.60
CA LYS A 217 42.91 2.79 37.74
C LYS A 217 42.27 3.22 39.07
N ASN A 218 41.18 3.98 39.04
CA ASN A 218 40.50 4.50 40.21
C ASN A 218 39.46 3.49 40.74
N TYR A 219 39.93 2.34 41.22
CA TYR A 219 39.11 1.19 41.62
C TYR A 219 38.72 1.16 43.10
N ALA A 220 38.44 2.33 43.68
CA ALA A 220 37.98 2.37 45.06
C ALA A 220 36.61 1.68 45.18
N PRO A 221 36.39 0.75 46.14
CA PRO A 221 35.09 0.13 46.37
C PRO A 221 33.95 1.15 46.58
N SER A 222 34.27 2.32 47.13
CA SER A 222 33.35 3.46 47.30
C SER A 222 32.83 4.06 45.99
N VAL A 223 33.53 3.84 44.88
CA VAL A 223 33.13 4.28 43.53
C VAL A 223 32.41 3.16 42.79
N MET A 224 32.83 1.91 43.01
CA MET A 224 32.37 0.75 42.25
C MET A 224 30.99 0.25 42.69
N ILE A 225 30.63 0.33 43.98
CA ILE A 225 29.32 -0.11 44.48
C ILE A 225 28.17 0.79 43.96
N PRO A 226 28.20 2.13 44.15
CA PRO A 226 27.13 3.00 43.65
C PRO A 226 26.98 2.92 42.12
N PHE A 227 28.09 2.70 41.43
CA PHE A 227 28.13 2.49 39.99
C PHE A 227 27.36 1.23 39.56
N LEU A 228 27.52 0.11 40.26
CA LEU A 228 26.80 -1.14 39.95
C LEU A 228 25.31 -1.02 40.23
N ASP A 229 24.93 -0.28 41.27
CA ASP A 229 23.53 0.05 41.54
C ASP A 229 22.94 0.87 40.38
N GLU A 230 23.69 1.83 39.85
CA GLU A 230 23.26 2.65 38.72
C GLU A 230 23.08 1.83 37.43
N VAL A 231 24.00 0.89 37.14
CA VAL A 231 23.82 -0.03 36.01
C VAL A 231 22.57 -0.89 36.17
N THR A 232 22.32 -1.39 37.38
CA THR A 232 21.14 -2.22 37.65
C THR A 232 19.85 -1.44 37.39
N LYS A 233 19.78 -0.17 37.82
CA LYS A 233 18.64 0.72 37.52
C LYS A 233 18.46 0.91 36.01
N ILE A 234 19.54 1.11 35.26
CA ILE A 234 19.47 1.23 33.80
C ILE A 234 18.97 -0.08 33.17
N GLU A 235 19.44 -1.23 33.63
CA GLU A 235 18.97 -2.53 33.14
C GLU A 235 17.47 -2.76 33.40
N ASP A 236 16.98 -2.35 34.56
CA ASP A 236 15.57 -2.43 34.92
C ASP A 236 14.71 -1.50 34.06
N GLU A 237 15.15 -0.26 33.85
CA GLU A 237 14.48 0.68 32.95
C GLU A 237 14.48 0.20 31.49
N ILE A 238 15.56 -0.45 31.02
CA ILE A 238 15.56 -1.11 29.70
C ILE A 238 14.50 -2.21 29.63
N GLY A 239 14.25 -2.92 30.74
CA GLY A 239 13.17 -3.89 30.86
C GLY A 239 11.78 -3.25 30.74
N LEU A 240 11.55 -2.13 31.41
CA LEU A 240 10.29 -1.39 31.31
C LEU A 240 10.05 -0.85 29.88
N GLU A 241 11.09 -0.33 29.26
CA GLU A 241 11.04 0.11 27.86
C GLU A 241 10.78 -1.04 26.88
N TYR A 242 11.32 -2.23 27.15
CA TYR A 242 11.03 -3.43 26.37
C TYR A 242 9.53 -3.77 26.42
N ASP A 243 8.92 -3.78 27.60
CA ASP A 243 7.50 -4.09 27.78
C ASP A 243 6.60 -3.03 27.13
N LEU A 244 7.02 -1.76 27.15
CA LEU A 244 6.39 -0.68 26.40
C LEU A 244 6.54 -0.88 24.89
N ALA A 245 7.74 -1.22 24.42
CA ALA A 245 8.01 -1.46 23.00
C ALA A 245 7.21 -2.64 22.45
N ASP A 246 7.05 -3.71 23.21
CA ASP A 246 6.27 -4.88 22.77
C ASP A 246 4.79 -4.54 22.59
N ARG A 247 4.19 -3.88 23.58
CA ARG A 247 2.79 -3.44 23.52
C ARG A 247 2.55 -2.42 22.40
N ASN A 248 3.41 -1.41 22.30
CA ASN A 248 3.26 -0.32 21.34
C ASN A 248 3.48 -0.80 19.90
N SER A 249 4.53 -1.59 19.64
CA SER A 249 4.80 -2.12 18.31
C SER A 249 3.65 -3.02 17.81
N LYS A 250 3.05 -3.83 18.70
CA LYS A 250 1.87 -4.64 18.37
C LYS A 250 0.65 -3.75 18.05
N SER A 251 0.44 -2.69 18.82
CA SER A 251 -0.64 -1.72 18.57
C SER A 251 -0.49 -1.03 17.21
N VAL A 252 0.71 -0.56 16.87
CA VAL A 252 1.01 0.09 15.58
C VAL A 252 0.72 -0.86 14.41
N ILE A 253 1.19 -2.11 14.48
CA ILE A 253 0.95 -3.12 13.44
C ILE A 253 -0.55 -3.42 13.32
N ASN A 254 -1.26 -3.58 14.44
CA ASN A 254 -2.70 -3.82 14.44
C ASN A 254 -3.49 -2.65 13.84
N SER A 255 -3.09 -1.40 14.11
CA SER A 255 -3.72 -0.22 13.51
C SER A 255 -3.59 -0.24 11.99
N GLN A 256 -2.41 -0.54 11.46
CA GLN A 256 -2.19 -0.62 10.01
C GLN A 256 -2.94 -1.78 9.35
N LEU A 257 -3.01 -2.93 10.02
CA LEU A 257 -3.85 -4.05 9.59
C LEU A 257 -5.33 -3.66 9.53
N ASN A 258 -5.82 -2.96 10.56
CA ASN A 258 -7.18 -2.46 10.59
C ASN A 258 -7.44 -1.44 9.48
N GLU A 259 -6.50 -0.54 9.20
CA GLU A 259 -6.59 0.39 8.06
C GLU A 259 -6.73 -0.34 6.72
N ILE A 260 -5.94 -1.39 6.49
CA ILE A 260 -6.04 -2.23 5.28
C ILE A 260 -7.43 -2.87 5.19
N ILE A 261 -7.95 -3.39 6.30
CA ILE A 261 -9.28 -3.99 6.36
C ILE A 261 -10.35 -2.93 6.06
N TYR A 262 -10.33 -1.78 6.73
CA TYR A 262 -11.31 -0.72 6.52
C TYR A 262 -11.32 -0.22 5.08
N ILE A 263 -10.16 0.03 4.49
CA ILE A 263 -10.05 0.48 3.10
C ILE A 263 -10.60 -0.59 2.16
N THR A 264 -10.30 -1.87 2.40
CA THR A 264 -10.80 -2.98 1.59
C THR A 264 -12.32 -3.11 1.67
N VAL A 265 -12.91 -2.97 2.86
CA VAL A 265 -14.36 -3.01 3.07
C VAL A 265 -15.04 -1.82 2.39
N ILE A 266 -14.56 -0.60 2.62
CA ILE A 266 -15.09 0.63 2.02
C ILE A 266 -15.01 0.54 0.49
N TYR A 267 -13.88 0.07 -0.03
CA TYR A 267 -13.68 -0.10 -1.47
C TYR A 267 -14.65 -1.13 -2.06
N SER A 268 -14.83 -2.26 -1.38
CA SER A 268 -15.77 -3.31 -1.81
C SER A 268 -17.21 -2.80 -1.85
N LEU A 269 -17.62 -2.04 -0.82
CA LEU A 269 -18.92 -1.38 -0.80
C LEU A 269 -19.05 -0.38 -1.95
N ALA A 270 -18.04 0.48 -2.17
CA ALA A 270 -18.03 1.45 -3.25
C ALA A 270 -18.17 0.78 -4.63
N VAL A 271 -17.48 -0.33 -4.86
CA VAL A 271 -17.63 -1.14 -6.09
C VAL A 271 -19.05 -1.69 -6.21
N GLY A 272 -19.64 -2.19 -5.12
CA GLY A 272 -21.03 -2.65 -5.10
C GLY A 272 -22.03 -1.55 -5.47
N PHE A 273 -21.87 -0.35 -4.89
CA PHE A 273 -22.68 0.82 -5.23
C PHE A 273 -22.52 1.23 -6.70
N LEU A 274 -21.27 1.27 -7.19
CA LEU A 274 -20.96 1.61 -8.57
C LEU A 274 -21.58 0.58 -9.53
N PHE A 275 -21.56 -0.71 -9.18
CA PHE A 275 -22.23 -1.74 -9.96
C PHE A 275 -23.76 -1.54 -9.99
N LEU A 276 -24.41 -1.40 -8.83
CA LEU A 276 -25.87 -1.32 -8.74
C LEU A 276 -26.45 -0.05 -9.36
N PHE A 277 -25.88 1.12 -9.05
CA PHE A 277 -26.46 2.40 -9.47
C PHE A 277 -25.98 2.87 -10.84
N TYR A 278 -24.79 2.48 -11.28
CA TYR A 278 -24.24 2.95 -12.55
C TYR A 278 -24.32 1.89 -13.65
N TYR A 279 -23.85 0.67 -13.39
CA TYR A 279 -23.76 -0.37 -14.41
C TYR A 279 -25.06 -1.13 -14.61
N PHE A 280 -25.71 -1.58 -13.53
CA PHE A 280 -26.93 -2.38 -13.61
C PHE A 280 -28.07 -1.60 -14.28
N ILE A 281 -28.30 -0.35 -13.87
CA ILE A 281 -29.30 0.53 -14.51
C ILE A 281 -29.01 0.70 -16.01
N TYR A 282 -27.73 0.88 -16.37
CA TYR A 282 -27.33 1.04 -17.76
C TYR A 282 -27.52 -0.25 -18.57
N LEU A 283 -27.07 -1.39 -18.05
CA LEU A 283 -27.22 -2.70 -18.69
C LEU A 283 -28.70 -3.03 -18.93
N ASN A 284 -29.58 -2.79 -17.94
CA ASN A 284 -31.02 -3.00 -18.13
C ASN A 284 -31.61 -2.12 -19.23
N LYS A 285 -31.17 -0.86 -19.34
CA LYS A 285 -31.59 0.01 -20.46
C LYS A 285 -31.11 -0.53 -21.81
N GLN A 286 -29.88 -1.07 -21.87
CA GLN A 286 -29.33 -1.63 -23.09
C GLN A 286 -30.00 -2.95 -23.50
N ILE A 287 -30.32 -3.81 -22.53
CA ILE A 287 -31.07 -5.06 -22.77
C ILE A 287 -32.45 -4.73 -23.37
N LYS A 288 -33.20 -3.81 -22.75
CA LYS A 288 -34.51 -3.37 -23.27
C LYS A 288 -34.41 -2.77 -24.69
N GLN A 289 -33.35 -1.99 -24.95
CA GLN A 289 -33.10 -1.47 -26.30
C GLN A 289 -32.82 -2.61 -27.29
N LEU A 290 -32.01 -3.60 -26.92
CA LEU A 290 -31.75 -4.77 -27.76
C LEU A 290 -33.02 -5.56 -28.08
N GLU A 291 -33.86 -5.83 -27.08
CA GLU A 291 -35.15 -6.51 -27.25
C GLU A 291 -36.07 -5.74 -28.20
N SER A 292 -36.12 -4.40 -28.08
CA SER A 292 -36.90 -3.57 -29.01
C SER A 292 -36.36 -3.60 -30.45
N PHE A 293 -35.04 -3.72 -30.62
CA PHE A 293 -34.43 -3.87 -31.94
C PHE A 293 -34.70 -5.25 -32.54
N GLU A 294 -34.59 -6.31 -31.74
CA GLU A 294 -34.89 -7.67 -32.19
C GLU A 294 -36.37 -7.81 -32.59
N THR A 295 -37.31 -7.22 -31.84
CA THR A 295 -38.74 -7.19 -32.22
C THR A 295 -38.98 -6.39 -33.52
N LEU A 296 -38.41 -5.19 -33.66
CA LEU A 296 -38.49 -4.42 -34.91
C LEU A 296 -37.92 -5.18 -36.12
N GLN A 297 -36.81 -5.90 -35.92
CA GLN A 297 -36.20 -6.72 -36.97
C GLN A 297 -37.16 -7.82 -37.43
N THR A 298 -37.81 -8.52 -36.49
CA THR A 298 -38.78 -9.58 -36.83
C THR A 298 -39.99 -9.04 -37.61
N ILE A 299 -40.56 -7.91 -37.18
CA ILE A 299 -41.71 -7.28 -37.87
C ILE A 299 -41.33 -6.86 -39.30
N LEU A 300 -40.19 -6.20 -39.48
CA LEU A 300 -39.69 -5.77 -40.81
C LEU A 300 -39.29 -6.95 -41.71
N SER A 301 -38.99 -8.12 -41.13
CA SER A 301 -38.76 -9.34 -41.88
C SER A 301 -40.04 -10.04 -42.32
N MET A 302 -41.14 -9.92 -41.56
CA MET A 302 -42.45 -10.50 -41.89
C MET A 302 -43.23 -9.68 -42.92
N GLY A 303 -43.09 -8.34 -42.91
CA GLY A 303 -43.79 -7.45 -43.85
C GLY A 303 -43.17 -7.36 -45.25
N SER A 304 -42.21 -8.22 -45.62
CA SER A 304 -41.58 -8.25 -46.95
C SER A 304 -41.97 -9.45 -47.81
N TYR A 305 -43.24 -9.85 -47.74
CA TYR A 305 -43.90 -10.73 -48.70
C TYR A 305 -44.93 -9.93 -49.49
#